data_AF-A0AA86ALW4-F1
#
_entry.id   AF-A0AA86ALW4-F1
#
_cell.length_a   1.000
_cell.length_b   1.000
_cell.length_c   1.000
_cell.angle_alpha   90.00
_cell.angle_beta   90.00
_cell.angle_gamma   90.00
#
_symmetry.space_group_name_H-M   'P 1'
#
loop_
_entity.id
_entity.type
_entity.pdbx_description
1 polymer ?
#
loop_
_entity_poly.entity_id
_entity_poly.type
_entity_poly.pdbx_seq_one_letter_code
_entity_poly.pdbx_strand_id
1 'polypeptide(L)'
;MTLSENIRKESNSNSIFIRKTNNRAHQVKFHIPSSKEFIRAINSLIQKYDIKADLEDKLWNYTPYQMRSMLATTMVEKGHAPEEIKAFFGWLTNHTPERAYAFIREKKIEELNTDLFKRHFKISFDESYLKTYTRSEKEHLFVELYIHKRKMEYGDCIRHPIMGECGKLQTSDSCASCARLITDLPYLNTWTKFRDNQQIIFDALIHALENEGISKDEYTTWAEYTIQKHRLDAYKSIVDTLLSVQKAKNGSSC
;
A
#
# COMPACT_ATOMS: atom_id res chain seq x y z
N MET A 1 22.62 31.06 39.00
CA MET A 1 22.80 29.62 39.33
C MET A 1 21.46 28.95 39.15
N THR A 2 21.39 27.98 38.24
CA THR A 2 20.15 27.25 37.94
C THR A 2 19.85 26.28 39.09
N LEU A 3 18.56 25.98 39.33
CA LEU A 3 18.10 25.10 40.42
C LEU A 3 18.84 23.75 40.44
N SER A 4 19.26 23.24 39.27
CA SER A 4 20.00 21.99 39.10
C SER A 4 21.44 22.06 39.60
N GLU A 5 22.14 23.19 39.43
CA GLU A 5 23.52 23.38 39.90
C GLU A 5 23.61 23.36 41.42
N ASN A 6 22.62 23.97 42.09
CA ASN A 6 22.57 24.01 43.55
C ASN A 6 22.33 22.62 44.14
N ILE A 7 21.43 21.83 43.56
CA ILE A 7 21.14 20.46 44.02
C ILE A 7 22.34 19.52 43.80
N ARG A 8 23.13 19.71 42.73
CA ARG A 8 24.37 18.93 42.50
C ARG A 8 25.44 19.23 43.55
N LYS A 9 25.59 20.50 43.94
CA LYS A 9 26.48 20.91 45.04
C LYS A 9 26.02 20.32 46.38
N GLU A 10 24.73 20.35 46.68
CA GLU A 10 24.17 19.80 47.93
C GLU A 10 24.27 18.27 48.03
N SER A 11 24.18 17.57 46.91
CA SER A 11 24.19 16.10 46.86
C SER A 11 25.59 15.50 46.65
N ASN A 12 26.61 16.33 46.41
CA ASN A 12 27.96 15.92 46.04
C ASN A 12 28.00 14.89 44.89
N SER A 13 27.12 15.05 43.90
CA SER A 13 26.99 14.14 42.76
C SER A 13 27.14 14.87 41.43
N ASN A 14 27.91 14.27 40.53
CA ASN A 14 28.06 14.73 39.14
C ASN A 14 26.90 14.28 38.23
N SER A 15 25.90 13.57 38.77
CA SER A 15 24.76 13.09 37.99
C SER A 15 23.86 14.23 37.52
N ILE A 16 23.33 14.10 36.30
CA ILE A 16 22.33 15.04 35.77
C ILE A 16 20.99 14.87 36.48
N PHE A 17 20.62 13.63 36.83
CA PHE A 17 19.36 13.29 37.48
C PHE A 17 19.59 12.92 38.94
N ILE A 18 18.91 13.64 39.83
CA ILE A 18 19.04 13.49 41.29
C ILE A 18 17.65 13.54 41.90
N ARG A 19 17.34 12.55 42.74
CA ARG A 19 16.11 12.51 43.52
C ARG A 19 16.42 12.89 44.96
N LYS A 20 15.69 13.88 45.48
CA LYS A 20 15.68 14.24 46.90
C LYS A 20 14.53 13.50 47.57
N THR A 21 14.82 12.72 48.60
CA THR A 21 13.80 12.10 49.45
C THR A 21 13.79 12.77 50.82
N ASN A 22 12.60 13.23 51.24
CA ASN A 22 12.36 13.76 52.57
C ASN A 22 11.60 12.69 53.35
N ASN A 23 12.30 11.85 54.12
CA ASN A 23 11.63 11.02 55.12
C ASN A 23 11.38 11.87 56.36
N ARG A 24 10.15 11.86 56.87
CA ARG A 24 9.69 12.70 58.00
C ARG A 24 10.46 12.51 59.32
N ALA A 25 11.40 11.57 59.41
CA ALA A 25 12.13 11.25 60.63
C ALA A 25 13.68 11.27 60.51
N HIS A 26 14.28 11.34 59.31
CA HIS A 26 15.74 11.34 59.17
C HIS A 26 16.20 12.12 57.94
N GLN A 27 17.42 12.66 58.05
CA GLN A 27 18.21 13.45 57.10
C GLN A 27 17.81 13.31 55.62
N VAL A 28 17.81 14.45 54.91
CA VAL A 28 17.66 14.52 53.45
C VAL A 28 18.63 13.55 52.79
N LYS A 29 18.10 12.57 52.05
CA LYS A 29 18.91 11.65 51.25
C LYS A 29 18.78 11.98 49.77
N PHE A 30 19.92 11.99 49.10
CA PHE A 30 20.00 12.12 47.65
C PHE A 30 20.37 10.76 47.07
N HIS A 31 19.67 10.37 46.01
CA HIS A 31 20.03 9.18 45.26
C HIS A 31 19.78 9.38 43.77
N ILE A 32 20.45 8.57 42.96
CA ILE A 32 20.23 8.52 41.52
C ILE A 32 18.91 7.76 41.29
N PRO A 33 17.94 8.35 40.56
CA PRO A 33 16.70 7.67 40.27
C PRO A 33 16.94 6.49 39.31
N SER A 34 16.28 5.38 39.59
CA SER A 34 16.23 4.23 38.68
C SER A 34 15.32 4.52 37.48
N SER A 35 15.53 3.80 36.38
CA SER A 35 14.68 3.90 35.18
C SER A 35 13.20 3.63 35.51
N LYS A 36 12.92 2.70 36.42
CA LYS A 36 11.55 2.37 36.86
C LYS A 36 10.88 3.55 37.56
N GLU A 37 11.61 4.28 38.39
CA GLU A 37 11.09 5.46 39.09
C GLU A 37 10.80 6.60 38.11
N PHE A 38 11.67 6.80 37.12
CA PHE A 38 11.47 7.81 36.08
C PHE A 38 10.23 7.52 35.22
N ILE A 39 10.06 6.26 34.79
CA ILE A 39 8.87 5.82 34.03
C ILE A 39 7.60 6.03 34.86
N ARG A 40 7.61 5.63 36.14
CA ARG A 40 6.45 5.84 37.03
C ARG A 40 6.11 7.31 37.20
N ALA A 41 7.10 8.18 37.37
CA ALA A 41 6.88 9.61 37.51
C ALA A 41 6.23 10.21 36.27
N ILE A 42 6.70 9.84 35.07
CA ILE A 42 6.12 10.30 33.80
C ILE A 42 4.70 9.77 33.62
N ASN A 43 4.46 8.48 33.84
CA ASN A 43 3.12 7.90 33.72
C ASN A 43 2.14 8.48 34.76
N SER A 44 2.63 8.86 35.94
CA SER A 44 1.80 9.57 36.94
C SER A 44 1.40 10.96 36.45
N LEU A 45 2.29 11.66 35.74
CA LEU A 45 1.96 12.95 35.12
C LEU A 45 0.96 12.78 33.96
N ILE A 46 1.14 11.75 33.13
CA ILE A 46 0.20 11.42 32.04
C ILE A 46 -1.19 11.15 32.62
N GLN A 47 -1.28 10.35 33.68
CA GLN A 47 -2.55 10.09 34.37
C GLN A 47 -3.14 11.37 34.98
N LYS A 48 -2.31 12.22 35.60
CA LYS A 48 -2.75 13.47 36.22
C LYS A 48 -3.35 14.46 35.21
N TYR A 49 -2.78 14.52 34.01
CA TYR A 49 -3.20 15.45 32.95
C TYR A 49 -4.10 14.81 31.89
N ASP A 50 -4.55 13.57 32.09
CA ASP A 50 -5.39 12.80 31.16
C ASP A 50 -4.86 12.80 29.71
N ILE A 51 -3.56 12.56 29.55
CA ILE A 51 -2.94 12.51 28.22
C ILE A 51 -3.30 11.17 27.56
N LYS A 52 -4.19 11.22 26.57
CA LYS A 52 -4.70 10.06 25.83
C LYS A 52 -3.86 9.74 24.60
N ALA A 53 -3.92 8.49 24.15
CA ALA A 53 -3.34 8.09 22.88
C ALA A 53 -4.28 8.48 21.72
N ASP A 54 -3.75 8.94 20.58
CA ASP A 54 -4.55 9.51 19.47
C ASP A 54 -5.62 8.55 18.90
N LEU A 55 -5.39 7.24 18.97
CA LEU A 55 -6.23 6.21 18.34
C LEU A 55 -7.07 5.39 19.33
N GLU A 56 -6.88 5.57 20.63
CA GLU A 56 -7.60 4.82 21.66
C GLU A 56 -8.03 5.78 22.78
N ASP A 57 -9.25 5.62 23.33
CA ASP A 57 -9.69 6.37 24.53
C ASP A 57 -9.00 5.88 25.82
N LYS A 58 -7.72 5.54 25.71
CA LYS A 58 -6.86 5.05 26.79
C LYS A 58 -5.75 6.05 27.05
N LEU A 59 -5.35 6.12 28.33
CA LEU A 59 -4.18 6.89 28.74
C LEU A 59 -2.93 6.41 28.00
N TRP A 60 -2.14 7.36 27.52
CA TRP A 60 -0.88 7.07 26.87
C TRP A 60 0.09 6.44 27.88
N ASN A 61 0.69 5.31 27.51
CA ASN A 61 1.68 4.64 28.35
C ASN A 61 3.08 4.93 27.85
N TYR A 62 3.83 5.73 28.61
CA TYR A 62 5.20 6.10 28.26
C TYR A 62 6.17 4.95 28.49
N THR A 63 7.04 4.74 27.51
CA THR A 63 8.23 3.90 27.60
C THR A 63 9.47 4.63 27.07
N PRO A 64 10.67 4.43 27.64
CA PRO A 64 11.89 5.06 27.15
C PRO A 64 12.22 4.69 25.69
N TYR A 65 11.80 3.50 25.26
CA TYR A 65 11.99 3.04 23.88
C TYR A 65 11.20 3.89 22.88
N GLN A 66 9.95 4.23 23.18
CA GLN A 66 9.13 5.10 22.32
C GLN A 66 9.77 6.47 22.12
N MET A 67 10.28 7.09 23.19
CA MET A 67 10.95 8.38 23.10
C MET A 67 12.21 8.32 22.25
N ARG A 68 13.01 7.26 22.43
CA ARG A 68 14.21 7.01 21.64
C ARG A 68 13.88 6.77 20.16
N SER A 69 12.80 6.04 19.89
CA SER A 69 12.30 5.81 18.53
C SER A 69 11.79 7.10 17.89
N MET A 70 10.98 7.89 18.60
CA MET A 70 10.48 9.19 18.14
C MET A 70 11.61 10.16 17.80
N LEU A 71 12.65 10.21 18.64
CA LEU A 71 13.81 11.07 18.38
C LEU A 71 14.58 10.61 17.14
N ALA A 72 14.78 9.30 16.97
CA ALA A 72 15.41 8.76 15.77
C ALA A 72 14.58 9.08 14.51
N THR A 73 13.27 8.91 14.58
CA THR A 73 12.34 9.26 13.50
C THR A 73 12.43 10.76 13.16
N THR A 74 12.43 11.63 14.16
CA THR A 74 12.52 13.09 13.96
C THR A 74 13.85 13.49 13.30
N MET A 75 14.96 12.84 13.68
CA MET A 75 16.26 13.10 13.05
C MET A 75 16.27 12.68 11.58
N VAL A 76 15.67 11.54 11.27
CA VAL A 76 15.53 11.10 9.87
C VAL A 76 14.64 12.08 9.08
N GLU A 77 13.50 12.51 9.62
CA GLU A 77 12.60 13.48 8.97
C GLU A 77 13.29 14.81 8.67
N LYS A 78 14.20 15.25 9.55
CA LYS A 78 15.02 16.46 9.36
C LYS A 78 16.20 16.26 8.41
N GLY A 79 16.39 15.06 7.86
CA GLY A 79 17.41 14.78 6.85
C GLY A 79 18.80 14.52 7.41
N HIS A 80 18.94 14.14 8.68
CA HIS A 80 20.22 13.73 9.24
C HIS A 80 20.77 12.47 8.55
N ALA A 81 22.10 12.37 8.45
CA ALA A 81 22.73 11.21 7.83
C ALA A 81 22.61 9.96 8.72
N PRO A 82 22.46 8.75 8.14
CA PRO A 82 22.35 7.51 8.90
C PRO A 82 23.51 7.28 9.88
N GLU A 83 24.72 7.70 9.51
CA GLU A 83 25.94 7.58 10.31
C GLU A 83 25.90 8.49 11.54
N GLU A 84 25.38 9.71 11.39
CA GLU A 84 25.19 10.66 12.49
C GLU A 84 24.17 10.12 13.50
N ILE A 85 23.06 9.58 13.00
CA ILE A 85 22.01 8.97 13.83
C ILE A 85 22.57 7.75 14.56
N LYS A 86 23.32 6.89 13.85
CA LYS A 86 23.96 5.71 14.42
C LYS A 86 24.95 6.10 15.53
N ALA A 87 25.77 7.12 15.30
CA ALA A 87 26.73 7.64 16.28
C ALA A 87 26.02 8.23 17.51
N PHE A 88 24.98 9.06 17.30
CA PHE A 88 24.20 9.68 18.37
C PHE A 88 23.54 8.65 19.29
N PHE A 89 22.97 7.59 18.70
CA PHE A 89 22.34 6.53 19.48
C PHE A 89 23.34 5.45 19.96
N GLY A 90 24.57 5.42 19.45
CA GLY A 90 25.52 4.35 19.79
C GLY A 90 25.06 2.98 19.31
N TRP A 91 24.37 2.92 18.17
CA TRP A 91 23.92 1.64 17.60
C TRP A 91 25.07 0.90 16.93
N LEU A 92 25.27 -0.36 17.30
CA LEU A 92 26.34 -1.19 16.74
C LEU A 92 26.03 -1.62 15.29
N THR A 93 24.75 -1.77 14.95
CA THR A 93 24.28 -2.27 13.65
C THR A 93 23.41 -1.26 12.90
N ASN A 94 23.43 -1.32 11.57
CA ASN A 94 22.68 -0.41 10.68
C ASN A 94 21.18 -0.74 10.60
N HIS A 95 20.77 -1.88 11.15
CA HIS A 95 19.40 -2.39 11.09
C HIS A 95 18.38 -1.50 11.84
N THR A 96 18.82 -0.75 12.87
CA THR A 96 17.90 0.09 13.68
C THR A 96 17.59 1.43 13.01
N PRO A 97 18.59 2.16 12.42
CA PRO A 97 18.32 3.29 11.54
C PRO A 97 17.38 2.91 10.39
N GLU A 98 17.65 1.82 9.68
CA GLU A 98 16.88 1.39 8.51
C GLU A 98 15.39 1.16 8.83
N ARG A 99 15.08 0.63 10.02
CA ARG A 99 13.70 0.51 10.52
C ARG A 99 13.03 1.86 10.74
N ALA A 100 13.74 2.84 11.30
CA ALA A 100 13.22 4.19 11.46
C ALA A 100 12.94 4.86 10.09
N TYR A 101 13.83 4.68 9.11
CA TYR A 101 13.61 5.11 7.73
C TYR A 101 12.44 4.37 7.06
N ALA A 102 12.28 3.06 7.30
CA ALA A 102 11.16 2.28 6.77
C ALA A 102 9.82 2.78 7.33
N PHE A 103 9.74 3.02 8.64
CA PHE A 103 8.56 3.57 9.30
C PHE A 103 8.19 4.97 8.77
N ILE A 104 9.17 5.84 8.53
CA ILE A 104 8.90 7.17 7.94
C ILE A 104 8.45 7.06 6.50
N ARG A 105 9.04 6.15 5.72
CA ARG A 105 8.59 5.91 4.34
C ARG A 105 7.14 5.43 4.33
N GLU A 106 6.77 4.51 5.22
CA GLU A 106 5.41 4.02 5.37
C GLU A 106 4.45 5.17 5.75
N LYS A 107 4.78 5.94 6.79
CA LYS A 107 3.98 7.11 7.19
C LYS A 107 3.86 8.16 6.07
N LYS A 108 4.93 8.42 5.33
CA LYS A 108 4.92 9.36 4.20
C LYS A 108 4.09 8.83 3.03
N ILE A 109 4.09 7.52 2.80
CA ILE A 109 3.20 6.86 1.82
C ILE A 109 1.74 6.98 2.28
N GLU A 110 1.43 6.78 3.56
CA GLU A 110 0.09 6.96 4.12
C GLU A 110 -0.40 8.41 4.02
N GLU A 111 0.45 9.38 4.35
CA GLU A 111 0.16 10.81 4.20
C GLU A 111 -0.06 11.18 2.73
N LEU A 112 0.81 10.73 1.82
CA LEU A 112 0.68 10.96 0.38
C LEU A 112 -0.57 10.29 -0.19
N ASN A 113 -0.92 9.08 0.26
CA ASN A 113 -2.15 8.41 -0.13
C ASN A 113 -3.37 9.19 0.37
N THR A 114 -3.36 9.62 1.63
CA THR A 114 -4.45 10.42 2.21
C THR A 114 -4.64 11.73 1.45
N ASP A 115 -3.54 12.42 1.11
CA ASP A 115 -3.54 13.64 0.32
C ASP A 115 -4.00 13.40 -1.12
N LEU A 116 -3.53 12.33 -1.76
CA LEU A 116 -3.92 11.93 -3.11
C LEU A 116 -5.41 11.63 -3.17
N PHE A 117 -5.94 10.88 -2.18
CA PHE A 117 -7.37 10.62 -2.05
C PHE A 117 -8.17 11.91 -1.83
N LYS A 118 -7.74 12.80 -0.93
CA LYS A 118 -8.38 14.11 -0.71
C LYS A 118 -8.42 14.96 -1.99
N ARG A 119 -7.32 15.02 -2.75
CA ARG A 119 -7.23 15.81 -4.00
C ARG A 119 -8.05 15.22 -5.14
N HIS A 120 -8.02 13.90 -5.31
CA HIS A 120 -8.70 13.25 -6.43
C HIS A 120 -10.21 13.14 -6.22
N PHE A 121 -10.65 12.86 -5.00
CA PHE A 121 -12.06 12.59 -4.74
C PHE A 121 -12.83 13.78 -4.15
N LYS A 122 -12.14 14.86 -3.72
CA LYS A 122 -12.76 16.03 -3.05
C LYS A 122 -13.68 15.66 -1.89
N ILE A 123 -13.49 14.48 -1.31
CA ILE A 123 -14.27 13.94 -0.19
C ILE A 123 -13.34 13.91 1.02
N SER A 124 -13.68 14.68 2.05
CA SER A 124 -13.11 14.48 3.39
C SER A 124 -13.98 13.45 4.10
N PHE A 125 -13.44 12.27 4.39
CA PHE A 125 -14.07 11.40 5.37
C PHE A 125 -13.98 12.10 6.73
N ASP A 126 -15.12 12.39 7.35
CA ASP A 126 -15.13 12.74 8.76
C ASP A 126 -14.74 11.47 9.54
N GLU A 127 -13.73 11.57 10.41
CA GLU A 127 -13.21 10.42 11.18
C GLU A 127 -14.31 9.76 12.03
N SER A 128 -15.39 10.49 12.30
CA SER A 128 -16.61 9.99 12.93
C SER A 128 -17.23 8.79 12.20
N TYR A 129 -17.19 8.77 10.86
CA TYR A 129 -17.70 7.65 10.03
C TYR A 129 -16.76 6.45 10.03
N LEU A 130 -15.45 6.68 10.15
CA LEU A 130 -14.49 5.56 10.24
C LEU A 130 -14.53 4.91 11.63
N LYS A 131 -14.90 5.64 12.68
CA LYS A 131 -15.07 5.08 14.03
C LYS A 131 -16.31 4.19 14.18
N THR A 132 -17.26 4.29 13.25
CA THR A 132 -18.49 3.49 13.24
C THR A 132 -18.26 2.05 12.78
N TYR A 133 -17.19 1.78 12.03
CA TYR A 133 -16.86 0.45 11.52
C TYR A 133 -15.85 -0.27 12.43
N THR A 134 -16.16 -1.53 12.75
CA THR A 134 -15.21 -2.45 13.40
C THR A 134 -14.02 -2.73 12.49
N ARG A 135 -12.93 -3.25 13.07
CA ARG A 135 -11.73 -3.61 12.30
C ARG A 135 -12.02 -4.60 11.17
N SER A 136 -12.84 -5.61 11.44
CA SER A 136 -13.23 -6.61 10.43
C SER A 136 -14.04 -5.98 9.29
N GLU A 137 -14.92 -5.03 9.59
CA GLU A 137 -15.70 -4.32 8.57
C GLU A 137 -14.84 -3.38 7.74
N LYS A 138 -13.83 -2.74 8.35
CA LYS A 138 -12.83 -1.93 7.61
C LYS A 138 -11.99 -2.77 6.68
N GLU A 139 -11.52 -3.93 7.15
CA GLU A 139 -10.80 -4.90 6.31
C GLU A 139 -11.69 -5.40 5.17
N HIS A 140 -12.98 -5.65 5.43
CA HIS A 140 -13.94 -6.02 4.40
C HIS A 140 -14.19 -4.89 3.39
N LEU A 141 -14.40 -3.65 3.85
CA LEU A 141 -14.56 -2.48 2.99
C LEU A 141 -13.32 -2.24 2.13
N PHE A 142 -12.12 -2.41 2.69
CA PHE A 142 -10.86 -2.32 1.95
C PHE A 142 -10.81 -3.41 0.87
N VAL A 143 -11.16 -4.64 1.23
CA VAL A 143 -11.23 -5.75 0.28
C VAL A 143 -12.28 -5.49 -0.80
N GLU A 144 -13.47 -4.98 -0.49
CA GLU A 144 -14.51 -4.64 -1.48
C GLU A 144 -14.12 -3.47 -2.38
N LEU A 145 -13.46 -2.45 -1.83
CA LEU A 145 -12.96 -1.32 -2.61
C LEU A 145 -11.86 -1.75 -3.57
N TYR A 146 -10.98 -2.68 -3.17
CA TYR A 146 -9.83 -3.09 -3.98
C TYR A 146 -10.07 -4.37 -4.83
N ILE A 147 -11.02 -5.24 -4.45
CA ILE A 147 -11.50 -6.36 -5.27
C ILE A 147 -12.60 -5.84 -6.19
N HIS A 148 -12.19 -5.07 -7.19
CA HIS A 148 -13.07 -4.71 -8.28
C HIS A 148 -13.11 -5.83 -9.32
N LYS A 149 -14.30 -6.37 -9.56
CA LYS A 149 -14.55 -7.32 -10.65
C LYS A 149 -15.77 -6.85 -11.44
N ARG A 150 -15.55 -6.30 -12.63
CA ARG A 150 -16.62 -5.89 -13.54
C ARG A 150 -16.99 -7.07 -14.44
N LYS A 151 -18.23 -7.53 -14.34
CA LYS A 151 -18.77 -8.56 -15.23
C LYS A 151 -19.00 -7.98 -16.62
N MET A 152 -18.47 -8.66 -17.63
CA MET A 152 -18.65 -8.35 -19.06
C MET A 152 -19.32 -9.55 -19.74
N GLU A 153 -19.81 -9.37 -20.95
CA GLU A 153 -20.47 -10.44 -21.72
C GLU A 153 -19.52 -11.59 -22.10
N TYR A 154 -18.21 -11.33 -22.07
CA TYR A 154 -17.15 -12.22 -22.54
C TYR A 154 -16.11 -12.57 -21.46
N GLY A 155 -16.40 -12.23 -20.20
CA GLY A 155 -15.47 -12.49 -19.10
C GLY A 155 -15.63 -11.45 -17.99
N ASP A 156 -14.71 -11.47 -17.06
CA ASP A 156 -14.68 -10.55 -15.94
C ASP A 156 -13.41 -9.70 -15.96
N CYS A 157 -13.56 -8.39 -15.86
CA CYS A 157 -12.45 -7.45 -15.82
C CYS A 157 -12.07 -7.12 -14.38
N ILE A 158 -10.81 -7.33 -14.01
CA ILE A 158 -10.27 -6.98 -12.68
C ILE A 158 -9.54 -5.62 -12.68
N ARG A 159 -9.70 -4.81 -13.73
CA ARG A 159 -9.13 -3.46 -13.78
C ARG A 159 -9.91 -2.55 -12.84
N HIS A 160 -9.21 -1.94 -11.88
CA HIS A 160 -9.82 -0.99 -10.95
C HIS A 160 -10.31 0.28 -11.68
N PRO A 161 -11.48 0.86 -11.35
CA PRO A 161 -12.04 2.05 -12.01
C PRO A 161 -11.12 3.27 -11.99
N ILE A 162 -10.30 3.42 -10.94
CA ILE A 162 -9.30 4.50 -10.82
C ILE A 162 -8.27 4.46 -11.96
N MET A 163 -8.01 3.29 -12.56
CA MET A 163 -7.08 3.19 -13.69
C MET A 163 -7.65 3.80 -14.99
N GLY A 164 -8.86 4.37 -14.97
CA GLY A 164 -9.50 4.99 -16.11
C GLY A 164 -9.92 3.99 -17.20
N GLU A 165 -10.47 4.54 -18.29
CA GLU A 165 -10.95 3.78 -19.45
C GLU A 165 -9.82 3.00 -20.14
N CYS A 166 -10.12 1.79 -20.61
CA CYS A 166 -9.23 1.04 -21.50
C CYS A 166 -9.10 1.78 -22.85
N GLY A 167 -7.90 1.75 -23.46
CA GLY A 167 -7.67 2.29 -24.81
C GLY A 167 -7.11 3.73 -24.90
N LYS A 168 -7.09 4.52 -23.82
CA LYS A 168 -6.51 5.89 -23.87
C LYS A 168 -4.99 5.97 -23.68
N LEU A 169 -4.38 4.93 -23.09
CA LEU A 169 -2.93 4.85 -22.76
C LEU A 169 -2.26 3.58 -23.28
N GLN A 170 -3.02 2.61 -23.79
CA GLN A 170 -2.51 1.35 -24.31
C GLN A 170 -3.15 1.13 -25.66
N THR A 171 -2.31 0.89 -26.67
CA THR A 171 -2.62 0.64 -28.09
C THR A 171 -3.39 -0.67 -28.32
N SER A 172 -4.19 -1.13 -27.35
CA SER A 172 -4.90 -2.41 -27.42
C SER A 172 -6.33 -2.19 -27.88
N ASP A 173 -6.60 -2.53 -29.14
CA ASP A 173 -7.93 -2.44 -29.77
C ASP A 173 -8.89 -3.58 -29.36
N SER A 174 -8.54 -4.35 -28.33
CA SER A 174 -9.31 -5.50 -27.84
C SER A 174 -8.90 -5.89 -26.41
N CYS A 175 -9.85 -6.38 -25.62
CA CYS A 175 -9.58 -6.95 -24.29
C CYS A 175 -9.02 -8.37 -24.34
N ALA A 176 -8.99 -9.04 -25.50
CA ALA A 176 -8.57 -10.44 -25.60
C ALA A 176 -7.13 -10.68 -25.12
N SER A 177 -6.22 -9.76 -25.42
CA SER A 177 -4.83 -9.83 -24.95
C SER A 177 -4.62 -9.18 -23.58
N CYS A 178 -5.68 -8.72 -22.92
CA CYS A 178 -5.56 -8.01 -21.65
C CYS A 178 -5.32 -9.00 -20.50
N ALA A 179 -4.18 -8.87 -19.82
CA ALA A 179 -3.87 -9.65 -18.61
C ALA A 179 -4.86 -9.45 -17.45
N ARG A 180 -5.74 -8.44 -17.53
CA ARG A 180 -6.78 -8.14 -16.52
C ARG A 180 -8.15 -8.71 -16.89
N LEU A 181 -8.26 -9.43 -18.02
CA LEU A 181 -9.47 -10.14 -18.40
C LEU A 181 -9.38 -11.58 -17.88
N ILE A 182 -10.35 -11.96 -17.06
CA ILE A 182 -10.54 -13.34 -16.62
C ILE A 182 -11.65 -13.94 -17.48
N THR A 183 -11.36 -15.03 -18.19
CA THR A 183 -12.33 -15.79 -18.97
C THR A 183 -12.31 -17.26 -18.54
N ASP A 184 -13.43 -17.96 -18.72
CA ASP A 184 -13.62 -19.35 -18.33
C ASP A 184 -14.64 -20.00 -19.27
N LEU A 185 -14.84 -21.31 -19.15
CA LEU A 185 -15.69 -22.15 -20.00
C LEU A 185 -17.10 -21.59 -20.29
N PRO A 186 -17.81 -20.94 -19.35
CA PRO A 186 -19.13 -20.37 -19.65
C PRO A 186 -19.11 -19.37 -20.82
N TYR A 187 -17.97 -18.72 -21.07
CA TYR A 187 -17.81 -17.72 -22.14
C TYR A 187 -17.33 -18.32 -23.47
N LEU A 188 -17.09 -19.63 -23.56
CA LEU A 188 -16.54 -20.29 -24.76
C LEU A 188 -17.40 -20.02 -26.01
N ASN A 189 -18.72 -20.09 -25.89
CA ASN A 189 -19.63 -19.82 -27.02
C ASN A 189 -19.52 -18.37 -27.49
N THR A 190 -19.38 -17.42 -26.57
CA THR A 190 -19.19 -16.00 -26.91
C THR A 190 -17.86 -15.76 -27.62
N TRP A 191 -16.77 -16.33 -27.11
CA TRP A 191 -15.45 -16.22 -27.73
C TRP A 191 -15.37 -16.89 -29.11
N THR A 192 -16.04 -18.03 -29.27
CA THR A 192 -16.18 -18.71 -30.57
C THR A 192 -16.86 -17.79 -31.60
N LYS A 193 -17.97 -17.13 -31.22
CA LYS A 193 -18.65 -16.16 -32.10
C LYS A 193 -17.75 -14.98 -32.48
N PHE A 194 -16.98 -14.43 -31.52
CA PHE A 194 -16.04 -13.35 -31.82
C PHE A 194 -14.93 -13.77 -32.78
N ARG A 195 -14.37 -14.96 -32.59
CA ARG A 195 -13.39 -15.56 -33.51
C ARG A 195 -13.98 -15.69 -34.92
N ASP A 196 -15.17 -16.27 -35.04
CA ASP A 196 -15.79 -16.55 -36.34
C ASP A 196 -16.17 -15.26 -37.07
N ASN A 197 -16.74 -14.29 -36.37
CA ASN A 197 -17.04 -12.98 -36.95
C ASN A 197 -15.76 -12.25 -37.39
N GLN A 198 -14.70 -12.31 -36.59
CA GLN A 198 -13.43 -11.67 -36.91
C GLN A 198 -12.73 -12.36 -38.10
N GLN A 199 -12.90 -13.67 -38.25
CA GLN A 199 -12.41 -14.43 -39.41
C GLN A 199 -13.11 -13.95 -40.68
N ILE A 200 -14.44 -13.80 -40.66
CA ILE A 200 -15.21 -13.26 -41.78
C ILE A 200 -14.73 -11.87 -42.18
N ILE A 201 -14.52 -10.97 -41.21
CA ILE A 201 -14.02 -9.61 -41.47
C ILE A 201 -12.63 -9.65 -42.09
N PHE A 202 -11.73 -10.48 -41.56
CA PHE A 202 -10.36 -10.60 -42.05
C PHE A 202 -10.29 -11.18 -43.46
N ASP A 203 -11.10 -12.20 -43.75
CA ASP A 203 -11.18 -12.82 -45.07
C ASP A 203 -11.79 -11.85 -46.10
N ALA A 204 -12.80 -11.08 -45.71
CA ALA A 204 -13.39 -10.03 -46.55
C ALA A 204 -12.39 -8.92 -46.87
N LEU A 205 -11.56 -8.51 -45.91
CA LEU A 205 -10.48 -7.54 -46.13
C LEU A 205 -9.47 -8.07 -47.15
N ILE A 206 -8.96 -9.30 -46.96
CA ILE A 206 -8.00 -9.91 -47.90
C ILE A 206 -8.62 -10.00 -49.30
N HIS A 207 -9.84 -10.49 -49.40
CA HIS A 207 -10.52 -10.64 -50.68
C HIS A 207 -10.74 -9.29 -51.39
N ALA A 208 -11.08 -8.22 -50.67
CA ALA A 208 -11.20 -6.89 -51.24
C ALA A 208 -9.86 -6.38 -51.81
N LEU A 209 -8.77 -6.53 -51.04
CA LEU A 209 -7.43 -6.10 -51.44
C LEU A 209 -6.91 -6.87 -52.66
N GLU A 210 -7.12 -8.19 -52.67
CA GLU A 210 -6.71 -9.04 -53.79
C GLU A 210 -7.51 -8.74 -55.07
N ASN A 211 -8.80 -8.39 -54.95
CA ASN A 211 -9.61 -7.96 -56.09
C ASN A 211 -9.19 -6.59 -56.66
N GLU A 212 -8.64 -5.71 -55.83
CA GLU A 212 -8.03 -4.45 -56.27
C GLU A 212 -6.64 -4.64 -56.89
N GLY A 213 -6.14 -5.88 -56.94
CA GLY A 213 -4.83 -6.21 -57.50
C GLY A 213 -3.66 -5.83 -56.61
N ILE A 214 -3.90 -5.56 -55.32
CA ILE A 214 -2.86 -5.25 -54.34
C ILE A 214 -2.13 -6.53 -53.98
N SER A 215 -0.80 -6.50 -54.07
CA SER A 215 0.01 -7.69 -53.79
C SER A 215 0.02 -8.03 -52.29
N LYS A 216 0.12 -9.32 -51.98
CA LYS A 216 0.21 -9.80 -50.59
C LYS A 216 1.39 -9.22 -49.82
N ASP A 217 2.53 -9.09 -50.48
CA ASP A 217 3.74 -8.54 -49.86
C ASP A 217 3.55 -7.05 -49.49
N GLU A 218 2.66 -6.36 -50.19
CA GLU A 218 2.31 -4.97 -49.90
C GLU A 218 1.33 -4.85 -48.75
N TYR A 219 0.13 -5.47 -48.86
CA TYR A 219 -0.90 -5.26 -47.84
C TYR A 219 -0.55 -5.86 -46.47
N THR A 220 0.34 -6.85 -46.42
CA THR A 220 0.79 -7.44 -45.15
C THR A 220 1.62 -6.47 -44.30
N THR A 221 2.17 -5.41 -44.90
CA THR A 221 2.89 -4.34 -44.18
C THR A 221 1.94 -3.28 -43.60
N TRP A 222 0.67 -3.29 -43.99
CA TRP A 222 -0.28 -2.26 -43.59
C TRP A 222 -0.71 -2.45 -42.13
N ALA A 223 -0.92 -1.31 -41.46
CA ALA A 223 -1.36 -1.30 -40.06
C ALA A 223 -2.73 -2.00 -39.89
N GLU A 224 -3.65 -1.78 -40.83
CA GLU A 224 -4.98 -2.39 -40.80
C GLU A 224 -4.92 -3.92 -40.87
N TYR A 225 -4.15 -4.48 -41.81
CA TYR A 225 -3.92 -5.93 -41.90
C TYR A 225 -3.37 -6.47 -40.58
N THR A 226 -2.35 -5.80 -40.04
CA THR A 226 -1.66 -6.18 -38.80
C THR A 226 -2.62 -6.19 -37.62
N ILE A 227 -3.45 -5.16 -37.46
CA ILE A 227 -4.45 -5.04 -36.39
C ILE A 227 -5.51 -6.14 -36.50
N GLN A 228 -6.08 -6.34 -37.68
CA GLN A 228 -7.14 -7.34 -37.88
C GLN A 228 -6.62 -8.77 -37.66
N LYS A 229 -5.39 -9.04 -38.11
CA LYS A 229 -4.72 -10.32 -37.89
C LYS A 229 -4.43 -10.56 -36.40
N HIS A 230 -3.83 -9.60 -35.71
CA HIS A 230 -3.56 -9.73 -34.27
C HIS A 230 -4.82 -9.94 -33.46
N ARG A 231 -5.92 -9.27 -33.81
CA ARG A 231 -7.22 -9.46 -33.16
C ARG A 231 -7.75 -10.88 -33.39
N LEU A 232 -7.67 -11.37 -34.62
CA LEU A 232 -8.08 -12.73 -34.97
C LEU A 232 -7.26 -13.78 -34.20
N ASP A 233 -5.94 -13.63 -34.17
CA ASP A 233 -5.02 -14.54 -33.49
C ASP A 233 -5.28 -14.55 -31.97
N ALA A 234 -5.55 -13.38 -31.37
CA ALA A 234 -5.91 -13.28 -29.95
C ALA A 234 -7.21 -14.02 -29.64
N TYR A 235 -8.24 -13.90 -30.49
CA TYR A 235 -9.50 -14.63 -30.30
C TYR A 235 -9.33 -16.14 -30.47
N LYS A 236 -8.54 -16.58 -31.47
CA LYS A 236 -8.19 -17.99 -31.66
C LYS A 236 -7.51 -18.56 -30.41
N SER A 237 -6.49 -17.85 -29.90
CA SER A 237 -5.75 -18.27 -28.71
C SER A 237 -6.64 -18.47 -27.48
N ILE A 238 -7.60 -17.57 -27.23
CA ILE A 238 -8.56 -17.74 -26.13
C ILE A 238 -9.44 -18.97 -26.34
N VAL A 239 -10.00 -19.13 -27.53
CA VAL A 239 -10.89 -20.27 -27.85
C VAL A 239 -10.13 -21.59 -27.70
N ASP A 240 -8.91 -21.68 -28.21
CA ASP A 240 -8.07 -22.88 -28.11
C ASP A 240 -7.74 -23.21 -26.65
N THR A 241 -7.42 -22.18 -25.85
CA THR A 241 -7.20 -22.33 -24.40
C THR A 241 -8.45 -22.87 -23.72
N LEU A 242 -9.62 -22.29 -23.95
CA LEU A 242 -10.88 -22.73 -23.36
C LEU A 242 -11.27 -24.15 -23.81
N LEU A 243 -11.06 -24.50 -25.08
CA LEU A 243 -11.29 -25.85 -25.60
C LEU A 243 -10.35 -26.88 -24.96
N SER A 244 -9.08 -26.52 -24.72
CA SER A 244 -8.14 -27.40 -24.01
C SER A 244 -8.57 -27.65 -22.56
N VAL A 245 -9.05 -26.62 -21.87
CA VAL A 245 -9.61 -26.73 -20.51
C VAL A 245 -10.87 -27.58 -20.50
N GLN A 246 -11.74 -27.45 -21.50
CA GLN A 246 -12.95 -28.26 -21.65
C GLN A 246 -12.61 -29.75 -21.84
N LYS A 247 -11.63 -30.06 -22.70
CA LYS A 247 -11.13 -31.42 -22.92
C LYS A 247 -10.53 -32.01 -21.64
N ALA A 248 -9.75 -31.23 -20.89
CA ALA A 248 -9.17 -31.67 -19.63
C ALA A 248 -10.26 -32.00 -18.59
N LYS A 249 -11.28 -31.15 -18.43
CA LYS A 249 -12.40 -31.43 -17.51
C LYS A 249 -13.20 -32.67 -17.90
N ASN A 250 -13.42 -32.89 -19.19
CA ASN A 250 -14.15 -34.07 -19.68
C ASN A 250 -13.32 -35.37 -19.57
N GLY A 251 -11.98 -35.28 -19.60
CA GLY A 251 -11.08 -36.42 -19.42
C GLY A 251 -10.79 -36.80 -17.96
N SER A 252 -11.10 -35.93 -16.99
CA SER A 252 -10.92 -36.18 -15.54
C SER A 252 -12.18 -36.72 -14.84
N SER A 253 -13.22 -37.10 -15.60
CA SER A 253 -14.48 -37.66 -15.08
C SER A 253 -14.57 -39.19 -15.23
N CYS A 254 -13.46 -39.90 -15.03
CA CYS A 254 -13.41 -41.36 -14.90
C CYS A 254 -12.90 -41.77 -13.52
#